data_AF-A0A2W4JP45-F1
#
_entry.id   AF-A0A2W4JP45-F1
#
_cell.length_a   1.000
_cell.length_b   1.000
_cell.length_c   1.000
_cell.angle_alpha   90.00
_cell.angle_beta   90.00
_cell.angle_gamma   90.00
#
_symmetry.space_group_name_H-M   'P 1'
#
loop_
_entity.id
_entity.type
_entity.pdbx_description
1 polymer ?
#
loop_
_entity_poly.entity_id
_entity_poly.type
_entity_poly.pdbx_seq_one_letter_code
_entity_poly.pdbx_strand_id
1 'polypeptide(L)'
;MASYFETGLDLFGSAAGGGAGEPLPRERPPRTVEALIEALERRHKGRIAGRLKLPARAASYADFPEELDARLRAALAARGITRLYSHQREAWEHVQAGRDVVVVTPTASGKTLCYNLPVLQ
;
A
#
# COMPACT_ATOMS: atom_id res chain seq x y z
N MET A 1 29.20 6.50 22.65
CA MET A 1 30.30 6.48 21.67
C MET A 1 29.70 6.25 20.29
N ALA A 2 29.77 7.12 19.28
CA ALA A 2 30.35 8.45 19.05
C ALA A 2 29.61 8.96 17.78
N SER A 3 28.99 10.13 17.78
CA SER A 3 29.57 11.41 17.31
C SER A 3 30.21 11.33 15.92
N TYR A 4 29.48 11.77 14.90
CA TYR A 4 30.03 12.38 13.68
C TYR A 4 29.04 13.46 13.20
N PHE A 5 29.03 14.56 13.95
CA PHE A 5 28.64 15.88 13.47
C PHE A 5 29.96 16.66 13.27
N GLU A 6 29.94 17.62 12.35
CA GLU A 6 31.01 18.60 12.06
C GLU A 6 32.17 18.14 11.17
N THR A 7 32.05 18.43 9.88
CA THR A 7 33.11 19.16 9.15
C THR A 7 32.53 19.78 7.89
N GLY A 8 32.73 21.09 7.69
CA GLY A 8 32.56 21.73 6.39
C GLY A 8 31.61 22.93 6.30
N LEU A 9 31.52 23.78 7.33
CA LEU A 9 31.25 25.20 7.08
C LEU A 9 32.57 25.82 6.62
N ASP A 10 32.68 26.13 5.33
CA ASP A 10 33.44 27.27 4.77
C ASP A 10 33.61 27.09 3.26
N LEU A 11 32.55 27.31 2.49
CA LEU A 11 32.65 27.56 1.04
C LEU A 11 31.40 28.32 0.53
N PHE A 12 31.00 29.39 1.20
CA PHE A 12 30.06 30.37 0.62
C PHE A 12 30.80 31.66 0.28
N GLY A 13 31.45 31.63 -0.88
CA GLY A 13 31.84 32.82 -1.61
C GLY A 13 30.62 33.49 -2.24
N SER A 14 30.51 34.79 -2.01
CA SER A 14 29.54 35.71 -2.58
C SER A 14 29.51 35.68 -4.10
N ALA A 15 28.31 35.55 -4.67
CA ALA A 15 27.96 36.14 -5.96
C ALA A 15 26.47 36.53 -5.93
N ALA A 16 26.22 37.80 -5.67
CA ALA A 16 24.97 38.45 -6.02
C ALA A 16 24.82 38.47 -7.56
N GLY A 17 23.64 38.12 -8.08
CA GLY A 17 23.33 38.18 -9.49
C GLY A 17 21.87 37.89 -9.74
N GLY A 18 21.12 38.91 -10.13
CA GLY A 18 19.66 38.96 -10.12
C GLY A 18 18.97 38.02 -11.10
N GLY A 19 17.75 37.68 -10.71
CA GLY A 19 16.79 36.92 -11.49
C GLY A 19 15.80 36.31 -10.52
N ALA A 20 14.84 37.11 -10.05
CA ALA A 20 13.59 36.55 -9.53
C ALA A 20 12.95 35.83 -10.73
N GLY A 21 13.38 34.57 -10.94
CA GLY A 21 12.87 33.72 -11.99
C GLY A 21 11.38 33.64 -11.74
N GLU A 22 10.62 34.21 -12.67
CA GLU A 22 9.18 34.09 -12.72
C GLU A 22 8.82 32.64 -12.38
N PRO A 23 7.89 32.37 -11.44
CA PRO A 23 7.57 31.01 -11.08
C PRO A 23 7.19 30.29 -12.37
N LEU A 24 8.01 29.31 -12.78
CA LEU A 24 7.72 28.47 -13.93
C LEU A 24 6.25 28.06 -13.83
N PRO A 25 5.43 28.30 -14.86
CA PRO A 25 4.01 28.04 -14.79
C PRO A 25 3.83 26.61 -14.28
N ARG A 26 3.06 26.43 -13.20
CA ARG A 26 2.74 25.11 -12.67
C ARG A 26 1.90 24.41 -13.74
N GLU A 27 2.57 23.69 -14.64
CA GLU A 27 1.90 22.84 -15.62
C GLU A 27 0.87 22.00 -14.88
N ARG A 28 -0.35 21.93 -15.43
CA ARG A 28 -1.39 21.08 -14.85
C ARG A 28 -0.80 19.68 -14.67
N PRO A 29 -0.96 19.07 -13.49
CA PRO A 29 -0.44 17.75 -13.28
C PRO A 29 -1.06 16.80 -14.33
N PRO A 30 -0.27 15.86 -14.85
CA PRO A 30 -0.75 14.86 -15.79
C PRO A 30 -1.99 14.15 -15.25
N ARG A 31 -2.95 13.86 -16.14
CA ARG A 31 -4.29 13.36 -15.76
C ARG A 31 -4.33 11.87 -15.42
N THR A 32 -3.24 11.13 -15.69
CA THR A 32 -3.13 9.69 -15.43
C THR A 32 -1.87 9.39 -14.62
N VAL A 33 -1.89 8.27 -13.91
CA VAL A 33 -0.73 7.79 -13.14
C VAL A 33 0.43 7.49 -14.08
N GLU A 34 0.16 6.94 -15.27
CA GLU A 34 1.15 6.64 -16.29
C GLU A 34 1.87 7.90 -16.76
N ALA A 35 1.12 8.94 -17.14
CA ALA A 35 1.69 10.21 -17.57
C ALA A 35 2.42 10.94 -16.44
N LEU A 36 2.00 10.76 -15.18
CA LEU A 36 2.72 11.25 -14.02
C LEU A 36 4.07 10.57 -13.84
N ILE A 37 4.12 9.25 -13.96
CA ILE A 37 5.37 8.50 -13.87
C ILE A 37 6.34 8.95 -14.97
N GLU A 38 5.88 9.07 -16.22
CA GLU A 38 6.71 9.55 -17.33
C GLU A 38 7.25 10.98 -17.09
N ALA A 39 6.41 11.88 -16.57
CA ALA A 39 6.82 13.24 -16.24
C ALA A 39 7.89 13.26 -15.13
N LEU A 40 7.76 12.41 -14.11
CA LEU A 40 8.74 12.29 -13.03
C LEU A 40 10.08 11.73 -13.55
N GLU A 41 10.04 10.70 -14.39
CA GLU A 41 11.23 10.12 -15.01
C GLU A 41 12.00 11.14 -15.86
N ARG A 42 11.28 11.97 -16.64
CA ARG A 42 11.90 13.07 -17.41
C ARG A 42 12.50 14.14 -16.50
N ARG A 43 11.75 14.62 -15.51
CA ARG A 43 12.15 15.72 -14.62
C ARG A 43 13.37 15.38 -13.77
N HIS A 44 13.48 14.13 -13.33
CA HIS A 44 14.53 13.66 -12.44
C HIS A 44 15.57 12.78 -13.15
N LYS A 45 15.76 12.99 -14.46
CA LYS A 45 16.75 12.28 -15.28
C LYS A 45 18.14 12.30 -14.60
N GLY A 46 18.75 11.13 -14.46
CA GLY A 46 20.04 10.96 -13.79
C GLY A 46 20.00 10.95 -12.24
N ARG A 47 18.82 11.11 -11.62
CA ARG A 47 18.63 11.05 -10.16
C ARG A 47 17.77 9.87 -9.69
N ILE A 48 17.20 9.09 -10.61
CA ILE A 48 16.44 7.88 -10.32
C ILE A 48 17.34 6.67 -10.60
N ALA A 49 17.64 5.88 -9.57
CA ALA A 49 18.51 4.70 -9.68
C ALA A 49 17.83 3.52 -10.39
N GLY A 50 16.50 3.40 -10.31
CA GLY A 50 15.75 2.34 -10.98
C GLY A 50 14.25 2.42 -10.77
N ARG A 51 13.50 1.65 -11.57
CA ARG A 51 12.04 1.49 -11.48
C ARG A 51 11.68 0.02 -11.47
N LEU A 52 10.85 -0.38 -10.51
CA LEU A 52 10.27 -1.71 -10.42
C LEU A 52 8.75 -1.62 -10.57
N LYS A 53 8.19 -2.29 -11.59
CA LYS A 53 6.75 -2.45 -11.75
C LYS A 53 6.38 -3.88 -11.38
N LEU A 54 5.62 -4.04 -10.31
CA LEU A 54 5.07 -5.34 -9.92
C LEU A 54 3.80 -5.63 -10.75
N PRO A 55 3.64 -6.84 -11.29
CA PRO A 55 2.43 -7.20 -12.02
C PRO A 55 1.22 -7.27 -11.08
N ALA A 56 0.05 -6.93 -11.60
CA ALA A 56 -1.20 -7.15 -10.89
C ALA A 56 -1.43 -8.65 -10.66
N ARG A 57 -2.05 -9.00 -9.54
CA ARG A 57 -2.40 -10.38 -9.20
C ARG A 57 -3.90 -10.49 -9.05
N ALA A 58 -4.49 -11.46 -9.72
CA ALA A 58 -5.90 -11.78 -9.51
C ALA A 58 -6.12 -12.28 -8.08
N ALA A 59 -7.27 -11.95 -7.54
CA ALA A 59 -7.69 -12.43 -6.24
C ALA A 59 -8.00 -13.94 -6.27
N SER A 60 -7.60 -14.65 -5.21
CA SER A 60 -8.03 -16.02 -4.94
C SER A 60 -9.15 -16.00 -3.90
N TYR A 61 -10.27 -16.66 -4.21
CA TYR A 61 -11.46 -16.68 -3.39
C TYR A 61 -11.83 -18.10 -2.95
N ALA A 62 -12.54 -18.19 -1.83
CA ALA A 62 -13.17 -19.39 -1.33
C ALA A 62 -14.58 -19.08 -0.85
N ASP A 63 -15.45 -20.09 -0.88
CA ASP A 63 -16.80 -19.96 -0.35
C ASP A 63 -16.78 -19.77 1.16
N PHE A 64 -17.81 -19.12 1.67
CA PHE A 64 -18.02 -19.01 3.10
C PHE A 64 -18.07 -20.40 3.76
N PRO A 65 -17.50 -20.57 4.96
CA PRO A 65 -17.67 -21.79 5.76
C PRO A 65 -19.15 -22.13 5.93
N GLU A 66 -19.51 -23.40 5.97
CA GLU A 66 -20.91 -23.82 6.14
C GLU A 66 -21.43 -23.44 7.53
N GLU A 67 -20.53 -23.46 8.50
CA GLU A 67 -20.82 -23.16 9.90
C GLU A 67 -21.05 -21.67 10.14
N LEU A 68 -20.61 -20.79 9.24
CA LEU A 68 -20.72 -19.33 9.40
C LEU A 68 -22.19 -18.89 9.60
N ASP A 69 -22.45 -18.18 10.70
CA ASP A 69 -23.78 -17.74 11.13
C ASP A 69 -24.47 -16.97 10.00
N ALA A 70 -25.73 -17.33 9.74
CA ALA A 70 -26.51 -16.75 8.65
C ALA A 70 -26.63 -15.22 8.74
N ARG A 71 -26.65 -14.65 9.95
CA ARG A 71 -26.69 -13.19 10.18
C ARG A 71 -25.39 -12.54 9.75
N LEU A 72 -24.24 -13.16 10.04
CA LEU A 72 -22.93 -12.66 9.59
C LEU A 72 -22.81 -12.76 8.08
N ARG A 73 -23.22 -13.89 7.48
CA ARG A 73 -23.27 -14.05 6.02
C ARG A 73 -24.10 -12.97 5.35
N ALA A 74 -25.30 -12.68 5.88
CA ALA A 74 -26.17 -11.62 5.39
C ALA A 74 -25.53 -10.22 5.53
N ALA A 75 -24.89 -9.93 6.67
CA ALA A 75 -24.22 -8.66 6.91
C ALA A 75 -23.02 -8.43 5.98
N LEU A 76 -22.26 -9.49 5.66
CA LEU A 76 -21.17 -9.45 4.69
C LEU A 76 -21.71 -9.22 3.27
N ALA A 77 -22.77 -9.94 2.88
CA ALA A 77 -23.41 -9.79 1.58
C ALA A 77 -23.95 -8.36 1.37
N ALA A 78 -24.56 -7.75 2.39
CA ALA A 78 -25.01 -6.36 2.36
C ALA A 78 -23.87 -5.35 2.13
N ARG A 79 -22.62 -5.74 2.41
CA ARG A 79 -21.39 -4.96 2.17
C ARG A 79 -20.69 -5.35 0.86
N GLY A 80 -21.35 -6.14 0.01
CA GLY A 80 -20.80 -6.61 -1.26
C GLY A 80 -19.80 -7.77 -1.14
N ILE A 81 -19.67 -8.39 0.04
CA ILE A 81 -18.77 -9.51 0.28
C ILE A 81 -19.58 -10.80 0.15
N THR A 82 -19.42 -11.50 -0.97
CA THR A 82 -20.15 -12.75 -1.27
C THR A 82 -19.28 -14.00 -1.19
N ARG A 83 -17.96 -13.83 -1.12
CA ARG A 83 -16.94 -14.87 -0.93
C ARG A 83 -15.81 -14.32 -0.09
N LEU A 84 -15.06 -15.20 0.56
CA LEU A 84 -13.85 -14.83 1.29
C LEU A 84 -12.65 -14.86 0.36
N TYR A 85 -11.62 -14.07 0.65
CA TYR A 85 -10.30 -14.38 0.11
C TYR A 85 -9.81 -15.71 0.69
N SER A 86 -9.04 -16.47 -0.08
CA SER A 86 -8.57 -17.81 0.33
C SER A 86 -7.85 -17.79 1.68
N HIS A 87 -7.01 -16.78 1.94
CA HIS A 87 -6.29 -16.62 3.20
C HIS A 87 -7.21 -16.28 4.41
N GLN A 88 -8.40 -15.71 4.17
CA GLN A 88 -9.39 -15.48 5.23
C GLN A 88 -10.09 -16.79 5.60
N ARG A 89 -10.41 -17.62 4.60
CA ARG A 89 -10.98 -18.97 4.78
C ARG A 89 -10.00 -19.90 5.51
N GLU A 90 -8.73 -19.87 5.12
CA GLU A 90 -7.68 -20.65 5.79
C GLU A 90 -7.51 -20.20 7.26
N ALA A 91 -7.44 -18.89 7.51
CA ALA A 91 -7.38 -18.38 8.88
C ALA A 91 -8.57 -18.84 9.73
N TRP A 92 -9.78 -18.79 9.18
CA TRP A 92 -10.98 -19.31 9.84
C TRP A 92 -10.84 -20.79 10.22
N GLU A 93 -10.46 -21.65 9.29
CA GLU A 93 -10.31 -23.09 9.52
C GLU A 93 -9.29 -23.40 10.61
N HIS A 94 -8.18 -22.64 10.67
CA HIS A 94 -7.20 -22.79 11.73
C HIS A 94 -7.73 -22.35 13.10
N VAL A 95 -8.40 -21.21 13.17
CA VAL A 95 -8.95 -20.70 14.44
C VAL A 95 -10.07 -21.61 14.97
N GLN A 96 -10.97 -22.06 14.10
CA GLN A 96 -12.03 -23.02 14.49
C GLN A 96 -11.47 -24.36 14.98
N ALA A 97 -10.29 -24.76 14.52
CA ALA A 97 -9.58 -25.93 15.00
C ALA A 97 -8.77 -25.68 16.29
N GLY A 98 -8.93 -24.52 16.94
CA GLY A 98 -8.23 -24.18 18.18
C GLY A 98 -6.74 -23.88 18.01
N ARG A 99 -6.29 -23.50 16.80
CA ARG A 99 -4.89 -23.19 16.50
C ARG A 99 -4.61 -21.70 16.54
N ASP A 100 -3.44 -21.32 17.03
CA ASP A 100 -2.90 -19.97 16.88
C ASP A 100 -2.52 -19.70 15.42
N VAL A 101 -2.79 -18.48 14.95
CA VAL A 101 -2.57 -18.09 13.55
C VAL A 101 -1.79 -16.78 13.45
N VAL A 102 -0.76 -16.77 12.60
CA VAL A 102 -0.06 -15.54 12.18
C VAL A 102 -0.38 -15.29 10.70
N VAL A 103 -1.06 -14.19 10.39
CA VAL A 103 -1.47 -13.86 9.02
C VAL A 103 -0.51 -12.83 8.41
N VAL A 104 0.31 -13.27 7.45
CA VAL A 104 1.27 -12.40 6.74
C VAL A 104 0.74 -12.05 5.36
N THR A 105 0.05 -10.92 5.23
CA THR A 105 -0.42 -10.41 3.93
C THR A 105 -0.24 -8.89 3.83
N PRO A 106 -0.10 -8.32 2.61
CA PRO A 106 0.11 -6.89 2.40
C PRO A 106 -1.03 -6.01 2.96
N THR A 107 -0.80 -4.72 3.14
CA THR A 107 -1.86 -3.76 3.52
C THR A 107 -3.03 -3.79 2.53
N ALA A 108 -4.24 -3.51 3.01
CA ALA A 108 -5.50 -3.58 2.25
C ALA A 108 -5.89 -4.96 1.69
N SER A 109 -5.26 -6.05 2.15
CA SER A 109 -5.62 -7.44 1.78
C SER A 109 -6.91 -7.96 2.43
N GLY A 110 -7.46 -7.26 3.42
CA GLY A 110 -8.64 -7.72 4.17
C GLY A 110 -8.34 -8.56 5.42
N LYS A 111 -7.13 -8.47 6.00
CA LYS A 111 -6.75 -9.15 7.26
C LYS A 111 -7.74 -8.97 8.41
N THR A 112 -8.45 -7.86 8.45
CA THR A 112 -9.45 -7.59 9.50
C THR A 112 -10.49 -8.70 9.62
N LEU A 113 -10.92 -9.29 8.50
CA LEU A 113 -11.88 -10.40 8.55
C LEU A 113 -11.26 -11.71 9.05
N CYS A 114 -9.94 -11.89 8.98
CA CYS A 114 -9.28 -13.11 9.48
C CYS A 114 -9.46 -13.28 10.99
N TYR A 115 -9.53 -12.19 11.76
CA TYR A 115 -9.73 -12.25 13.21
C TYR A 115 -11.14 -11.81 13.64
N ASN A 116 -11.83 -10.97 12.87
CA ASN A 116 -13.20 -10.59 13.23
C ASN A 116 -14.21 -11.72 13.02
N LEU A 117 -14.09 -12.49 11.93
CA LEU A 117 -15.07 -13.55 11.67
C LEU A 117 -15.08 -14.60 12.78
N PRO A 118 -13.94 -15.19 13.20
CA PRO A 118 -13.97 -16.21 14.24
C PRO A 118 -14.40 -15.68 15.61
N VAL A 119 -14.20 -14.40 15.90
CA VAL A 119 -14.58 -13.78 17.18
C VAL A 119 -16.08 -13.45 17.25
N LEU A 120 -16.69 -13.08 16.12
CA LEU A 120 -18.08 -12.64 16.06
C LEU A 120 -19.08 -13.78 15.85
N GLN A 121 -18.59 -14.95 15.47
CA GLN A 121 -19.38 -16.14 15.16
C GLN A 121 -20.10 -16.70 16.39
#